data_AF-A0A919PAU8-F1
#
_entry.id   AF-A0A919PAU8-F1
#
_cell.length_a   1.000
_cell.length_b   1.000
_cell.length_c   1.000
_cell.angle_alpha   90.00
_cell.angle_beta   90.00
_cell.angle_gamma   90.00
#
_symmetry.space_group_name_H-M   'P 1'
#
loop_
_entity.id
_entity.type
_entity.pdbx_description
1 polymer ?
#
loop_
_entity_poly.entity_id
_entity_poly.type
_entity_poly.pdbx_seq_one_letter_code
_entity_poly.pdbx_strand_id
1 'polypeptide(L)'
;MNMSIARAGRRTTRTLSVAAAAVATVSLLAACASAEGTSAGSASDDTTTAAAAEDVQVIDQTNLLLQTAQETLEARGLEVQVADASGQGRAIDDPTQWVVVTQDPISGSVEKGTEVTLTVRMTTDPVG
;
A
#
# COMPACT_ATOMS: atom_id res chain seq x y z
N MET A 1 -10.46 -7.21 50.21
CA MET A 1 -9.95 -7.48 48.85
C MET A 1 -10.91 -6.82 47.87
N ASN A 2 -10.69 -5.55 47.50
CA ASN A 2 -9.89 -5.08 46.35
C ASN A 2 -10.50 -5.57 45.02
N MET A 3 -10.85 -4.76 44.02
CA MET A 3 -10.93 -3.30 43.86
C MET A 3 -11.58 -3.12 42.47
N SER A 4 -12.75 -2.47 42.38
CA SER A 4 -13.36 -2.12 41.08
C SER A 4 -12.63 -0.91 40.51
N ILE A 5 -11.86 -1.10 39.44
CA ILE A 5 -11.18 0.00 38.75
C ILE A 5 -11.99 0.38 37.51
N ALA A 6 -12.58 1.57 37.59
CA ALA A 6 -13.25 2.27 36.51
C ALA A 6 -12.26 2.62 35.38
N ARG A 7 -12.61 2.29 34.13
CA ARG A 7 -11.93 2.84 32.95
C ARG A 7 -12.60 4.15 32.57
N ALA A 8 -11.92 5.25 32.89
CA ALA A 8 -12.25 6.60 32.47
C ALA A 8 -12.14 6.72 30.94
N GLY A 9 -13.21 7.19 30.30
CA GLY A 9 -13.26 7.46 28.87
C GLY A 9 -12.39 8.65 28.49
N ARG A 10 -11.53 8.47 27.49
CA ARG A 10 -10.89 9.59 26.78
C ARG A 10 -11.82 10.02 25.64
N ARG A 11 -12.55 11.10 25.88
CA ARG A 11 -13.29 11.83 24.84
C ARG A 11 -12.30 12.68 24.06
N THR A 12 -11.90 12.22 22.89
CA THR A 12 -11.13 13.02 21.92
C THR A 12 -11.94 14.26 21.55
N THR A 13 -11.38 15.42 21.89
CA THR A 13 -11.95 16.75 21.72
C THR A 13 -12.02 17.12 20.24
N ARG A 14 -13.25 17.28 19.73
CA ARG A 14 -13.54 17.99 18.47
C ARG A 14 -13.19 19.47 18.65
N THR A 15 -12.26 19.98 17.86
CA THR A 15 -12.01 21.41 17.72
C THR A 15 -12.86 21.96 16.58
N LEU A 16 -13.88 22.75 16.95
CA LEU A 16 -14.58 23.68 16.06
C LEU A 16 -14.29 25.08 16.59
N SER A 17 -13.67 25.92 15.78
CA SER A 17 -13.54 27.36 16.03
C SER A 17 -13.89 28.11 14.75
N VAL A 18 -14.86 29.01 14.87
CA VAL A 18 -15.50 29.82 13.82
C VAL A 18 -15.00 31.28 13.93
N ALA A 19 -15.18 32.04 12.82
CA ALA A 19 -15.24 33.50 12.64
C ALA A 19 -13.97 34.12 11.99
N ALA A 20 -13.98 34.60 10.73
CA ALA A 20 -14.75 35.66 10.04
C ALA A 20 -14.15 37.07 10.22
N ALA A 21 -13.59 37.62 9.12
CA ALA A 21 -13.57 39.07 8.81
C ALA A 21 -13.17 39.29 7.35
N ALA A 22 -13.99 40.06 6.62
CA ALA A 22 -13.86 40.39 5.22
C ALA A 22 -12.99 41.63 4.97
N VAL A 23 -12.24 41.67 3.87
CA VAL A 23 -11.92 42.92 3.14
C VAL A 23 -11.86 42.59 1.64
N ALA A 24 -12.69 43.26 0.85
CA ALA A 24 -12.76 43.21 -0.60
C ALA A 24 -11.76 44.20 -1.22
N THR A 25 -11.07 43.81 -2.30
CA THR A 25 -10.69 44.73 -3.39
C THR A 25 -10.54 43.97 -4.71
N VAL A 26 -11.32 44.44 -5.68
CA VAL A 26 -11.33 44.06 -7.10
C VAL A 26 -10.06 44.55 -7.79
N SER A 27 -9.47 43.77 -8.69
CA SER A 27 -8.72 44.26 -9.85
C SER A 27 -8.61 43.16 -10.92
N LEU A 28 -9.63 43.09 -11.79
CA LEU A 28 -9.45 42.56 -13.15
C LEU A 28 -8.58 43.57 -13.91
N LEU A 29 -7.32 43.23 -14.19
CA LEU A 29 -6.58 43.87 -15.29
C LEU A 29 -6.34 42.84 -16.39
N ALA A 30 -7.11 43.03 -17.45
CA ALA A 30 -6.82 42.48 -18.76
C ALA A 30 -5.44 42.97 -19.24
N ALA A 31 -4.55 42.04 -19.55
CA ALA A 31 -3.39 42.28 -20.39
C ALA A 31 -3.33 41.18 -21.44
N CYS A 32 -4.16 41.34 -22.47
CA CYS A 32 -3.96 40.68 -23.75
C CYS A 32 -2.79 41.40 -24.42
N ALA A 33 -1.64 40.74 -24.51
CA ALA A 33 -0.54 41.15 -25.36
C ALA A 33 -0.14 39.94 -26.20
N SER A 34 -0.61 39.92 -27.45
CA SER A 34 -0.09 39.06 -28.49
C SER A 34 1.41 39.31 -28.65
N ALA A 35 2.19 38.25 -28.51
CA ALA A 35 3.51 38.15 -29.13
C ALA A 35 3.61 36.74 -29.74
N GLU A 36 3.53 36.71 -31.07
CA GLU A 36 3.93 35.55 -31.86
C GLU A 36 5.40 35.26 -31.58
N GLY A 37 5.66 34.09 -31.02
CA GLY A 37 6.99 33.58 -30.76
C GLY A 37 6.92 32.09 -30.96
N THR A 38 7.31 31.63 -32.15
CA THR A 38 7.68 30.24 -32.39
C THR A 38 8.71 29.82 -31.34
N SER A 39 8.32 28.91 -30.46
CA SER A 39 9.27 28.14 -29.67
C SER A 39 8.87 26.68 -29.79
N ALA A 40 9.35 26.08 -30.89
CA ALA A 40 9.56 24.65 -30.92
C ALA A 40 10.49 24.27 -29.75
N GLY A 41 10.13 23.21 -29.04
CA GLY A 41 10.98 22.62 -28.02
C GLY A 41 10.41 22.75 -26.62
N SER A 42 9.59 21.77 -26.25
CA SER A 42 9.80 21.11 -24.96
C SER A 42 9.49 19.64 -25.21
N ALA A 43 10.42 18.95 -25.88
CA ALA A 43 10.57 17.53 -25.60
C ALA A 43 10.95 17.49 -24.12
N SER A 44 9.99 17.15 -23.27
CA SER A 44 10.31 16.68 -21.93
C SER A 44 11.20 15.47 -22.15
N ASP A 45 12.49 15.69 -21.97
CA ASP A 45 13.45 14.64 -21.74
C ASP A 45 13.05 14.03 -20.38
N ASP A 46 12.07 13.14 -20.42
CA ASP A 46 11.76 12.21 -19.35
C ASP A 46 12.91 11.20 -19.35
N THR A 47 14.09 11.66 -18.94
CA THR A 47 15.14 10.77 -18.42
C THR A 47 14.55 10.18 -17.15
N THR A 48 13.71 9.15 -17.32
CA THR A 48 13.52 8.11 -16.33
C THR A 48 14.92 7.57 -16.07
N THR A 49 15.55 8.09 -15.01
CA THR A 49 16.63 7.39 -14.34
C THR A 49 16.04 6.03 -14.00
N ALA A 50 16.34 5.03 -14.82
CA ALA A 50 16.09 3.64 -14.46
C ALA A 50 16.86 3.44 -13.16
N ALA A 51 16.12 3.39 -12.04
CA ALA A 51 16.70 3.01 -10.77
C ALA A 51 17.41 1.68 -11.02
N ALA A 52 18.69 1.61 -10.71
CA ALA A 52 19.44 0.38 -10.86
C ALA A 52 18.65 -0.71 -10.11
N ALA A 53 18.29 -1.78 -10.83
CA ALA A 53 17.63 -2.95 -10.30
C ALA A 53 18.40 -3.43 -9.06
N GLU A 54 17.79 -3.26 -7.88
CA GLU A 54 18.34 -3.77 -6.63
C GLU A 54 17.84 -5.21 -6.47
N ASP A 55 18.76 -6.17 -6.31
CA ASP A 55 18.38 -7.54 -6.00
C ASP A 55 18.01 -7.71 -4.52
N VAL A 56 16.96 -8.48 -4.26
CA VAL A 56 16.48 -8.81 -2.93
C VAL A 56 16.23 -10.30 -2.79
N GLN A 57 16.47 -10.81 -1.58
CA GLN A 57 16.27 -12.22 -1.25
C GLN A 57 14.80 -12.52 -0.94
N VAL A 58 14.18 -13.37 -1.76
CA VAL A 58 12.94 -14.07 -1.44
C VAL A 58 13.22 -15.17 -0.43
N ILE A 59 12.41 -15.22 0.63
CA ILE A 59 12.47 -16.26 1.65
C ILE A 59 11.16 -17.04 1.68
N ASP A 60 11.23 -18.29 2.11
CA ASP A 60 10.06 -19.16 2.24
C ASP A 60 9.15 -18.66 3.36
N GLN A 61 7.89 -18.36 3.03
CA GLN A 61 6.84 -17.93 3.96
C GLN A 61 5.70 -18.96 4.07
N THR A 62 5.92 -20.20 3.64
CA THR A 62 4.93 -21.28 3.80
C THR A 62 4.66 -21.58 5.27
N ASN A 63 3.45 -22.06 5.57
CA ASN A 63 2.96 -22.39 6.91
C ASN A 63 2.81 -21.18 7.87
N LEU A 64 2.94 -19.96 7.37
CA LEU A 64 2.65 -18.73 8.11
C LEU A 64 1.26 -18.20 7.78
N LEU A 65 0.75 -17.32 8.65
CA LEU A 65 -0.42 -16.51 8.33
C LEU A 65 -0.11 -15.59 7.15
N LEU A 66 -1.09 -15.37 6.28
CA LEU A 66 -0.94 -14.50 5.12
C LEU A 66 -0.47 -13.10 5.51
N GLN A 67 -0.99 -12.53 6.60
CA GLN A 67 -0.55 -11.22 7.09
C GLN A 67 0.96 -11.19 7.35
N THR A 68 1.49 -12.18 8.08
CA THR A 68 2.91 -12.23 8.42
C THR A 68 3.78 -12.45 7.17
N ALA A 69 3.31 -13.27 6.23
CA ALA A 69 4.00 -13.50 4.97
C ALA A 69 4.08 -12.23 4.12
N GLN A 70 2.97 -11.50 3.99
CA GLN A 70 2.88 -10.22 3.28
C GLN A 70 3.83 -9.18 3.89
N GLU A 71 3.70 -8.93 5.19
CA GLU A 71 4.55 -7.96 5.91
C GLU A 71 6.05 -8.28 5.71
N THR A 72 6.40 -9.56 5.70
CA THR A 72 7.78 -10.02 5.56
C THR A 72 8.32 -9.81 4.14
N LEU A 73 7.54 -10.14 3.10
CA LEU A 73 7.95 -9.98 1.70
C LEU A 73 7.92 -8.50 1.27
N GLU A 74 6.91 -7.75 1.67
CA GLU A 74 6.78 -6.32 1.36
C GLU A 74 7.85 -5.48 2.05
N ALA A 75 8.26 -5.83 3.28
CA ALA A 75 9.38 -5.17 3.97
C ALA A 75 10.72 -5.32 3.23
N ARG A 76 10.82 -6.31 2.32
CA ARG A 76 11.95 -6.51 1.42
C ARG A 76 11.79 -5.77 0.10
N GLY A 77 10.64 -5.15 -0.14
CA GLY A 77 10.32 -4.48 -1.40
C GLY A 77 9.89 -5.46 -2.50
N LEU A 78 9.33 -6.61 -2.13
CA LEU A 78 8.68 -7.53 -3.06
C LEU A 78 7.18 -7.22 -3.13
N GLU A 79 6.57 -7.49 -4.27
CA GLU A 79 5.12 -7.42 -4.42
C GLU A 79 4.50 -8.79 -4.09
N VAL A 80 3.27 -8.81 -3.59
CA VAL A 80 2.60 -10.05 -3.16
C VAL A 80 1.27 -10.21 -3.86
N GLN A 81 1.15 -11.28 -4.64
CA GLN A 81 -0.10 -11.74 -5.22
C GLN A 81 -0.64 -12.90 -4.40
N VAL A 82 -1.94 -12.91 -4.14
CA VAL A 82 -2.58 -13.96 -3.32
C VAL A 82 -3.59 -14.73 -4.15
N ALA A 83 -3.61 -16.05 -3.99
CA ALA A 83 -4.58 -16.96 -4.61
C ALA A 83 -5.15 -17.95 -3.59
N ASP A 84 -6.44 -18.24 -3.64
CA ASP A 84 -7.07 -19.26 -2.78
C ASP A 84 -6.84 -20.68 -3.34
N ALA A 85 -6.21 -21.54 -2.55
CA ALA A 85 -5.93 -22.93 -2.87
C ALA A 85 -7.18 -23.75 -3.19
N SER A 86 -8.33 -23.37 -2.63
CA SER A 86 -9.58 -24.09 -2.88
C SER A 86 -10.15 -23.84 -4.27
N GLY A 87 -9.67 -22.81 -4.99
CA GLY A 87 -10.19 -22.41 -6.30
C GLY A 87 -11.62 -21.86 -6.27
N GLN A 88 -12.21 -21.64 -5.09
CA GLN A 88 -13.60 -21.18 -4.93
C GLN A 88 -13.79 -19.68 -5.14
N GLY A 89 -12.72 -18.93 -5.42
CA GLY A 89 -12.79 -17.48 -5.66
C GLY A 89 -13.25 -16.68 -4.45
N ARG A 90 -12.93 -17.16 -3.23
CA ARG A 90 -13.26 -16.46 -1.98
C ARG A 90 -12.50 -15.14 -1.91
N ALA A 91 -13.17 -14.10 -1.43
CA ALA A 91 -12.52 -12.82 -1.14
C ALA A 91 -11.59 -12.97 0.08
N ILE A 92 -10.39 -12.40 -0.03
CA ILE A 92 -9.36 -12.45 1.00
C ILE A 92 -9.34 -11.08 1.69
N ASP A 93 -10.37 -10.81 2.49
CA ASP A 93 -10.54 -9.49 3.15
C ASP A 93 -9.78 -9.39 4.48
N ASP A 94 -9.63 -10.51 5.19
CA ASP A 94 -8.93 -10.59 6.48
C ASP A 94 -7.74 -11.56 6.39
N PRO A 95 -6.51 -11.09 6.21
CA PRO A 95 -5.32 -11.92 6.03
C PRO A 95 -4.94 -12.74 7.28
N THR A 96 -5.59 -12.51 8.43
CA THR A 96 -5.39 -13.34 9.64
C THR A 96 -6.14 -14.68 9.58
N GLN A 97 -7.09 -14.83 8.66
CA GLN A 97 -7.90 -16.04 8.49
C GLN A 97 -7.32 -17.01 7.45
N TRP A 98 -6.13 -16.72 6.91
CA TRP A 98 -5.53 -17.45 5.81
C TRP A 98 -4.12 -17.90 6.15
N VAL A 99 -3.79 -19.14 5.82
CA VAL A 99 -2.45 -19.72 5.96
C VAL A 99 -1.87 -19.94 4.57
N VAL A 100 -0.61 -19.53 4.37
CA VAL A 100 0.14 -19.81 3.14
C VAL A 100 0.44 -21.30 3.07
N VAL A 101 -0.04 -21.96 2.01
CA VAL A 101 0.20 -23.39 1.77
C VAL A 101 1.27 -23.61 0.70
N THR A 102 1.37 -22.73 -0.28
CA THR A 102 2.43 -22.75 -1.29
C THR A 102 2.85 -21.34 -1.64
N GLN A 103 4.09 -21.18 -2.08
CA GLN A 103 4.66 -19.91 -2.50
C GLN A 103 5.46 -20.14 -3.80
N ASP A 104 5.42 -19.17 -4.71
CA ASP A 104 6.25 -19.14 -5.91
C ASP A 104 6.75 -17.72 -6.21
N PRO A 105 8.07 -17.49 -6.33
CA PRO A 105 9.17 -18.41 -6.03
C PRO A 105 9.29 -18.70 -4.52
N ILE A 106 9.64 -19.93 -4.13
CA ILE A 106 9.87 -20.28 -2.70
C ILE A 106 11.05 -19.51 -2.10
N SER A 107 12.14 -19.38 -2.86
CA SER A 107 13.35 -18.71 -2.39
C SER A 107 14.23 -18.34 -3.59
N GLY A 108 15.15 -17.41 -3.38
CA GLY A 108 16.07 -16.97 -4.42
C GLY A 108 16.31 -15.47 -4.40
N SER A 109 17.25 -15.01 -5.21
CA SER A 109 17.49 -13.58 -5.39
C SER A 109 16.70 -13.11 -6.61
N VAL A 110 15.89 -12.07 -6.44
CA VAL A 110 15.06 -11.50 -7.50
C VAL A 110 15.20 -9.98 -7.47
N GLU A 111 14.87 -9.32 -8.57
CA GLU A 111 14.82 -7.86 -8.59
C GLU A 111 13.74 -7.35 -7.63
N LYS A 112 14.02 -6.26 -6.92
CA LYS A 112 13.03 -5.56 -6.09
C LYS A 112 11.81 -5.17 -6.94
N GLY A 113 10.62 -5.32 -6.37
CA GLY A 113 9.35 -5.16 -7.09
C GLY A 113 8.92 -6.42 -7.84
N THR A 114 9.70 -7.50 -7.83
CA THR A 114 9.22 -8.80 -8.34
C THR A 114 8.02 -9.27 -7.52
N GLU A 115 7.01 -9.77 -8.21
CA GLU A 115 5.82 -10.36 -7.62
C GLU A 115 6.09 -11.78 -7.12
N VAL A 116 5.70 -12.05 -5.88
CA VAL A 116 5.68 -13.38 -5.27
C VAL A 116 4.23 -13.82 -5.09
N THR A 117 3.89 -14.97 -5.67
CA THR A 117 2.56 -15.56 -5.53
C THR A 117 2.48 -16.42 -4.27
N LEU A 118 1.51 -16.12 -3.41
CA LEU A 118 1.16 -16.89 -2.23
C LEU A 118 -0.20 -17.58 -2.46
N THR A 119 -0.18 -18.91 -2.48
CA THR A 119 -1.41 -19.68 -2.43
C THR A 119 -1.79 -19.93 -0.99
N VAL A 120 -3.02 -19.60 -0.62
CA VAL A 120 -3.50 -19.65 0.76
C VAL A 120 -4.69 -20.58 0.94
N ARG A 121 -4.85 -21.09 2.16
CA ARG A 121 -6.01 -21.86 2.59
C ARG A 121 -6.61 -21.20 3.81
N MET A 122 -7.93 -21.21 3.91
CA MET A 122 -8.61 -20.67 5.08
C MET A 122 -8.26 -21.50 6.31
N THR A 123 -7.99 -20.86 7.45
CA THR A 123 -7.58 -21.54 8.70
C THR A 123 -8.63 -22.53 9.20
N THR A 124 -9.91 -22.29 8.86
CA THR A 124 -11.05 -23.13 9.21
C THR A 124 -11.29 -24.29 8.26
N ASP A 125 -10.63 -24.31 7.10
CA ASP A 125 -10.74 -25.44 6.17
C ASP A 125 -10.03 -26.68 6.76
N PRO A 126 -10.48 -27.90 6.47
CA PRO A 126 -9.76 -29.10 6.87
C PRO A 126 -8.37 -29.15 6.23
N VAL A 127 -7.41 -29.75 6.93
CA VAL A 127 -6.13 -30.14 6.33
C VAL A 127 -6.37 -31.43 5.55
N GLY A 128 -5.97 -31.45 4.28
CA GLY A 128 -6.06 -32.62 3.40
C GLY A 128 -4.96 -33.63 3.66
#